data_AF-A0A7S0WTQ8-F1
#
_entry.id   AF-A0A7S0WTQ8-F1
#
_cell.length_a   1.000
_cell.length_b   1.000
_cell.length_c   1.000
_cell.angle_alpha   90.00
_cell.angle_beta   90.00
_cell.angle_gamma   90.00
#
_symmetry.space_group_name_H-M   'P 1'
#
loop_
_entity.id
_entity.type
_entity.pdbx_description
1 polymer ?
#
loop_
_entity_poly.entity_id
_entity_poly.type
_entity_poly.pdbx_seq_one_letter_code
_entity_poly.pdbx_strand_id
1 'polypeptide(L)'
;GGKVKGAVDVPEKEEVTVAANEVDKGTEEAAADGKGDGKAQEADTSINKLYEEGDKSIARVRNNNVFERDVTQDEQDIINQRVALQRKMFEEYERRDKLRKVKEIMDVCPDLTEAEAQTALDESGGSEDAAISSVLSEPAFLRRV
;
A
#
# COMPACT_ATOMS: atom_id res chain seq x y z
N GLY A 1 39.79 -21.88 -62.06
CA GLY A 1 40.23 -21.48 -60.71
C GLY A 1 39.75 -20.08 -60.47
N GLY A 2 39.36 -19.64 -59.29
CA GLY A 2 39.44 -20.20 -57.94
C GLY A 2 39.09 -19.03 -57.01
N LYS A 3 38.20 -19.29 -56.05
CA LYS A 3 37.57 -18.36 -55.11
C LYS A 3 38.56 -17.39 -54.42
N VAL A 4 38.22 -16.10 -54.35
CA VAL A 4 38.73 -15.19 -53.31
C VAL A 4 37.80 -15.28 -52.09
N LYS A 5 38.30 -15.90 -51.01
CA LYS A 5 37.68 -15.92 -49.69
C LYS A 5 38.05 -14.62 -48.97
N GLY A 6 37.10 -13.72 -48.76
CA GLY A 6 37.18 -12.70 -47.73
C GLY A 6 36.64 -13.28 -46.44
N ALA A 7 37.52 -13.58 -45.49
CA ALA A 7 37.13 -13.90 -44.12
C ALA A 7 36.75 -12.58 -43.44
N VAL A 8 35.45 -12.40 -43.14
CA VAL A 8 35.01 -11.38 -42.21
C VAL A 8 35.08 -12.04 -40.83
N ASP A 9 36.08 -11.63 -40.07
CA ASP A 9 36.26 -11.95 -38.66
C ASP A 9 35.06 -11.36 -37.90
N VAL A 10 34.19 -12.23 -37.38
CA VAL A 10 33.08 -11.86 -36.50
C VAL A 10 33.61 -11.98 -35.08
N PRO A 11 33.77 -10.90 -34.31
CA PRO A 11 34.19 -11.04 -32.93
C PRO A 11 33.11 -11.77 -32.12
N GLU A 12 33.59 -12.71 -31.31
CA GLU A 12 32.84 -13.61 -30.43
C GLU A 12 31.92 -12.85 -29.47
N LYS A 13 30.84 -13.53 -29.10
CA LYS A 13 29.79 -13.07 -28.19
C LYS A 13 30.37 -12.80 -26.81
N GLU A 14 30.35 -11.54 -26.37
CA GLU A 14 30.48 -11.22 -24.95
C GLU A 14 29.20 -11.68 -24.23
N GLU A 15 29.33 -12.70 -23.38
CA GLU A 15 28.32 -13.07 -22.40
C GLU A 15 28.24 -11.96 -21.33
N VAL A 16 27.22 -11.10 -21.44
CA VAL A 16 26.89 -10.14 -20.38
C VAL A 16 26.23 -10.92 -19.24
N THR A 17 27.04 -11.27 -18.24
CA THR A 17 26.55 -11.76 -16.95
C THR A 17 26.06 -10.56 -16.14
N VAL A 18 24.74 -10.42 -16.01
CA VAL A 18 24.15 -9.40 -15.11
C VAL A 18 24.21 -9.96 -13.69
N ALA A 19 25.09 -9.36 -12.89
CA ALA A 19 25.22 -9.65 -11.46
C ALA A 19 23.86 -9.50 -10.75
N ALA A 20 23.52 -10.51 -9.96
CA ALA A 20 22.39 -10.46 -9.04
C ALA A 20 22.62 -9.29 -8.07
N ASN A 21 21.71 -8.33 -8.06
CA ASN A 21 21.74 -7.25 -7.09
C ASN A 21 21.27 -7.83 -5.75
N GLU A 22 22.21 -7.97 -4.83
CA GLU A 22 21.95 -8.32 -3.43
C GLU A 22 21.14 -7.19 -2.79
N VAL A 23 19.93 -7.51 -2.32
CA VAL A 23 19.13 -6.58 -1.53
C VAL A 23 19.71 -6.56 -0.13
N ASP A 24 20.41 -5.47 0.15
CA ASP A 24 20.90 -5.04 1.46
C ASP A 24 19.76 -5.12 2.50
N LYS A 25 19.92 -6.02 3.46
CA LYS A 25 19.09 -6.08 4.67
C LYS A 25 19.69 -5.14 5.70
N GLY A 26 19.34 -3.87 5.60
CA GLY A 26 19.59 -2.85 6.61
C GLY A 26 18.55 -2.91 7.72
N THR A 27 19.03 -3.17 8.92
CA THR A 27 18.34 -3.42 10.19
C THR A 27 17.80 -2.16 10.88
N GLU A 28 16.76 -2.38 11.69
CA GLU A 28 16.40 -1.65 12.93
C GLU A 28 15.97 -0.18 12.82
N GLU A 29 14.64 0.03 12.84
CA GLU A 29 14.05 1.26 13.38
C GLU A 29 13.11 0.91 14.56
N ALA A 30 13.57 1.34 15.74
CA ALA A 30 12.85 1.67 16.96
C ALA A 30 11.65 0.80 17.41
N ALA A 31 11.92 -0.07 18.39
CA ALA A 31 10.91 -0.51 19.35
C ALA A 31 10.51 0.69 20.23
N ALA A 32 9.39 1.33 19.90
CA ALA A 32 8.65 2.17 20.83
C ALA A 32 7.73 1.27 21.67
N ASP A 33 8.11 1.09 22.93
CA ASP A 33 7.33 0.43 23.98
C ASP A 33 6.01 1.19 24.18
N GLY A 34 4.94 0.67 23.58
CA GLY A 34 3.58 1.19 23.66
C GLY A 34 2.64 0.05 24.00
N LYS A 35 2.53 -0.25 25.29
CA LYS A 35 1.57 -1.22 25.84
C LYS A 35 0.15 -0.70 25.63
N GLY A 36 -0.45 -1.04 24.49
CA GLY A 36 -1.83 -0.66 24.12
C GLY A 36 -2.50 -1.72 23.23
N ASP A 37 -3.43 -2.45 23.85
CA ASP A 37 -4.65 -3.07 23.30
C ASP A 37 -4.56 -3.95 22.05
N GLY A 38 -4.73 -5.26 22.26
CA GLY A 38 -4.64 -6.36 21.28
C GLY A 38 -5.50 -6.29 20.01
N LYS A 39 -6.29 -5.22 19.77
CA LYS A 39 -7.00 -5.00 18.49
C LYS A 39 -6.12 -4.42 17.39
N ALA A 40 -5.11 -3.62 17.74
CA ALA A 40 -4.20 -3.02 16.74
C ALA A 40 -3.30 -4.08 16.09
N GLN A 41 -2.82 -5.06 16.88
CA GLN A 41 -2.01 -6.18 16.40
C GLN A 41 -2.78 -7.12 15.46
N GLU A 42 -4.06 -7.41 15.73
CA GLU A 42 -4.87 -8.27 14.86
C GLU A 42 -5.12 -7.66 13.47
N ALA A 43 -5.35 -6.35 13.41
CA ALA A 43 -5.57 -5.64 12.15
C ALA A 43 -4.28 -5.47 11.33
N ASP A 44 -3.12 -5.33 11.99
CA ASP A 44 -1.81 -5.32 11.33
C ASP A 44 -1.44 -6.67 10.75
N THR A 45 -1.78 -7.72 11.49
CA THR A 45 -1.72 -9.08 10.99
C THR A 45 -2.66 -9.29 9.78
N SER A 46 -3.81 -8.60 9.73
CA SER A 46 -4.78 -8.71 8.63
C SER A 46 -4.25 -8.15 7.30
N ILE A 47 -3.69 -6.94 7.30
CA ILE A 47 -3.14 -6.33 6.07
C ILE A 47 -1.90 -7.10 5.58
N ASN A 48 -1.02 -7.51 6.49
CA ASN A 48 0.16 -8.32 6.14
C ASN A 48 -0.22 -9.66 5.51
N LYS A 49 -1.29 -10.31 6.00
CA LYS A 49 -1.85 -11.51 5.38
C LYS A 49 -2.34 -11.25 3.95
N LEU A 50 -2.98 -10.12 3.67
CA LEU A 50 -3.42 -9.76 2.32
C LEU A 50 -2.24 -9.54 1.37
N TYR A 51 -1.15 -8.93 1.83
CA TYR A 51 0.10 -8.83 1.05
C TYR A 51 0.65 -10.21 0.70
N GLU A 52 0.77 -11.10 1.70
CA GLU A 52 1.26 -12.46 1.49
C GLU A 52 0.36 -13.27 0.55
N GLU A 53 -0.96 -13.13 0.68
CA GLU A 53 -1.93 -13.76 -0.20
C GLU A 53 -1.71 -13.31 -1.65
N GLY A 54 -1.56 -12.01 -1.90
CA GLY A 54 -1.31 -11.47 -3.23
C GLY A 54 -0.04 -11.97 -3.87
N ASP A 55 1.04 -12.08 -3.10
CA ASP A 55 2.33 -12.56 -3.60
C ASP A 55 2.34 -14.06 -3.88
N LYS A 56 1.59 -14.85 -3.11
CA LYS A 56 1.49 -16.31 -3.29
C LYS A 56 0.47 -16.72 -4.35
N SER A 57 -0.64 -15.98 -4.48
CA SER A 57 -1.81 -16.39 -5.26
C SER A 57 -1.95 -15.73 -6.63
N ILE A 58 -1.38 -14.53 -6.82
CA ILE A 58 -1.53 -13.78 -8.08
C ILE A 58 -0.25 -13.90 -8.90
N ALA A 59 -0.37 -14.46 -10.11
CA ALA A 59 0.75 -14.66 -11.01
C ALA A 59 1.51 -13.35 -11.32
N ARG A 60 2.81 -13.49 -11.61
CA ARG A 60 3.66 -12.44 -12.16
C ARG A 60 4.16 -12.91 -13.52
N VAL A 61 3.71 -12.24 -14.58
CA VAL A 61 4.12 -12.55 -15.95
C VAL A 61 4.96 -11.39 -16.47
N ARG A 62 6.11 -11.72 -17.07
CA ARG A 62 6.94 -10.75 -17.79
C ARG A 62 6.60 -10.87 -19.26
N ASN A 63 6.15 -9.77 -19.86
CA ASN A 63 5.95 -9.73 -21.29
C ASN A 63 7.32 -9.72 -22.01
N ASN A 64 7.50 -10.66 -22.94
CA ASN A 64 8.74 -10.84 -23.70
C ASN A 64 8.76 -10.03 -25.01
N ASN A 65 7.62 -9.46 -25.40
CA ASN A 65 7.46 -8.68 -26.61
C ASN A 65 7.03 -7.25 -26.27
N VAL A 66 8.02 -6.40 -26.00
CA VAL A 66 7.81 -4.98 -25.62
C VAL A 66 7.12 -4.16 -26.74
N PHE A 67 7.04 -4.71 -27.96
CA PHE A 67 6.41 -4.05 -29.11
C PHE A 67 4.92 -4.40 -29.26
N GLU A 68 4.44 -5.47 -28.61
CA GLU A 68 3.01 -5.71 -28.48
C GLU A 68 2.43 -4.71 -27.48
N ARG A 69 1.52 -3.87 -27.97
CA ARG A 69 0.92 -2.79 -27.17
C ARG A 69 -0.31 -3.23 -26.39
N ASP A 70 -0.90 -4.35 -26.79
CA ASP A 70 -2.17 -4.81 -26.24
C ASP A 70 -1.94 -5.83 -25.14
N VAL A 71 -2.66 -5.65 -24.03
CA VAL A 71 -2.68 -6.58 -22.91
C VAL A 71 -3.51 -7.79 -23.32
N THR A 72 -2.95 -8.99 -23.18
CA THR A 72 -3.69 -10.23 -23.46
C THR A 72 -4.80 -10.46 -22.42
N GLN A 73 -5.77 -11.31 -22.74
CA GLN A 73 -6.86 -11.62 -21.80
C GLN A 73 -6.31 -12.19 -20.47
N ASP A 74 -5.31 -13.07 -20.54
CA ASP A 74 -4.69 -13.68 -19.36
C ASP A 74 -3.98 -12.62 -18.49
N GLU A 75 -3.29 -11.66 -19.11
CA GLU A 75 -2.67 -10.55 -18.39
C GLU A 75 -3.71 -9.59 -17.79
N GLN A 76 -4.81 -9.35 -18.50
CA GLN A 76 -5.92 -8.54 -18.00
C GLN A 76 -6.55 -9.19 -16.76
N ASP A 77 -6.68 -10.52 -16.74
CA ASP A 77 -7.18 -11.26 -15.58
C ASP A 77 -6.23 -11.15 -14.38
N ILE A 78 -4.91 -11.22 -14.59
CA ILE A 78 -3.90 -10.99 -13.55
C ILE A 78 -4.00 -9.56 -13.00
N ILE A 79 -4.14 -8.55 -13.87
CA ILE A 79 -4.31 -7.16 -13.46
C ILE A 79 -5.58 -6.99 -12.62
N ASN A 80 -6.70 -7.54 -13.08
CA ASN A 80 -7.98 -7.47 -12.37
C ASN A 80 -7.89 -8.10 -10.97
N GLN A 81 -7.20 -9.24 -10.83
CA GLN A 81 -6.93 -9.86 -9.53
C GLN A 81 -6.11 -8.94 -8.62
N ARG A 82 -5.05 -8.31 -9.14
CA ARG A 82 -4.24 -7.36 -8.34
C ARG A 82 -5.04 -6.14 -7.90
N VAL A 83 -5.83 -5.56 -8.79
CA VAL A 83 -6.69 -4.40 -8.47
C VAL A 83 -7.72 -4.78 -7.42
N ALA A 84 -8.35 -5.96 -7.53
CA ALA A 84 -9.31 -6.43 -6.54
C ALA A 84 -8.67 -6.59 -5.15
N LEU A 85 -7.46 -7.15 -5.08
CA LEU A 85 -6.73 -7.25 -3.82
C LEU A 85 -6.36 -5.87 -3.27
N GLN A 86 -5.80 -4.99 -4.10
CA GLN A 86 -5.42 -3.64 -3.68
C GLN A 86 -6.62 -2.84 -3.13
N ARG A 87 -7.82 -3.01 -3.70
CA ARG A 87 -9.05 -2.41 -3.15
C ARG A 87 -9.35 -2.89 -1.74
N LYS A 88 -9.32 -4.21 -1.50
CA LYS A 88 -9.54 -4.77 -0.15
C LYS A 88 -8.53 -4.23 0.87
N MET A 89 -7.27 -4.10 0.44
CA MET A 89 -6.21 -3.59 1.30
C MET A 89 -6.40 -2.10 1.62
N PHE A 90 -6.83 -1.33 0.63
CA PHE A 90 -7.16 0.08 0.80
C PHE A 90 -8.33 0.26 1.76
N GLU A 91 -9.40 -0.53 1.62
CA GLU A 91 -10.55 -0.51 2.54
C GLU A 91 -10.14 -0.80 4.00
N GLU A 92 -9.28 -1.81 4.22
CA GLU A 92 -8.76 -2.08 5.57
C GLU A 92 -7.89 -0.95 6.11
N TYR A 93 -7.08 -0.32 5.25
CA TYR A 93 -6.30 0.85 5.64
C TYR A 93 -7.21 2.03 6.03
N GLU A 94 -8.20 2.37 5.21
CA GLU A 94 -9.15 3.46 5.50
C GLU A 94 -9.90 3.22 6.80
N ARG A 95 -10.34 1.99 7.04
CA ARG A 95 -10.98 1.60 8.30
C ARG A 95 -10.07 1.85 9.49
N ARG A 96 -8.78 1.48 9.40
CA ARG A 96 -7.80 1.67 10.47
C ARG A 96 -7.45 3.12 10.70
N ASP A 97 -7.20 3.86 9.63
CA ASP A 97 -6.90 5.28 9.72
C ASP A 97 -8.08 6.02 10.35
N LYS A 98 -9.32 5.74 9.94
CA LYS A 98 -10.51 6.33 10.57
C LYS A 98 -10.57 6.06 12.08
N LEU A 99 -10.33 4.83 12.52
CA LEU A 99 -10.30 4.49 13.95
C LEU A 99 -9.19 5.21 14.72
N ARG A 100 -7.99 5.30 14.13
CA ARG A 100 -6.86 6.06 14.71
C ARG A 100 -7.25 7.53 14.87
N LYS A 101 -7.86 8.12 13.84
CA LYS A 101 -8.29 9.51 13.81
C LYS A 101 -9.35 9.85 14.85
N VAL A 102 -10.35 8.98 14.98
CA VAL A 102 -11.39 9.13 16.01
C VAL A 102 -10.77 9.07 17.41
N LYS A 103 -9.84 8.14 17.64
CA LYS A 103 -9.13 8.05 18.92
C LYS A 103 -8.33 9.32 19.21
N GLU A 104 -7.59 9.84 18.23
CA GLU A 104 -6.81 11.08 18.39
C GLU A 104 -7.70 12.27 18.78
N ILE A 105 -8.86 12.41 18.11
CA ILE A 105 -9.84 13.46 18.44
C ILE A 105 -10.33 13.32 19.88
N MET A 106 -10.65 12.10 20.32
CA MET A 106 -11.09 11.85 21.70
C MET A 106 -9.97 12.09 22.73
N ASP A 107 -8.72 11.78 22.39
CA ASP A 107 -7.57 12.01 23.27
C ASP A 107 -7.33 13.52 23.49
N VAL A 108 -7.58 14.36 22.48
CA VAL A 108 -7.49 15.83 22.57
C VAL A 108 -8.75 16.44 23.18
N CYS A 109 -9.93 15.87 22.93
CA CYS A 109 -11.22 16.35 23.39
C CYS A 109 -11.93 15.25 24.21
N PRO A 110 -11.55 15.05 25.49
CA PRO A 110 -11.99 13.91 26.30
C PRO A 110 -13.48 13.92 26.66
N ASP A 111 -14.15 15.06 26.47
CA ASP A 111 -15.59 15.19 26.69
C ASP A 111 -16.43 14.61 25.55
N LEU A 112 -15.81 14.24 24.42
CA LEU A 112 -16.52 13.66 23.27
C LEU A 112 -16.67 12.15 23.40
N THR A 113 -17.85 11.67 23.03
CA THR A 113 -18.08 10.26 22.77
C THR A 113 -17.48 9.85 21.41
N GLU A 114 -17.25 8.55 21.22
CA GLU A 114 -16.77 7.99 19.94
C GLU A 114 -17.69 8.36 18.76
N ALA A 115 -19.01 8.36 18.98
CA ALA A 115 -19.98 8.74 17.96
C ALA A 115 -19.89 10.22 17.56
N GLU A 116 -19.63 11.10 18.53
CA GLU A 116 -19.46 12.53 18.28
C GLU A 116 -18.14 12.81 17.55
N ALA A 117 -17.05 12.17 17.98
CA ALA A 117 -15.75 12.26 17.33
C ALA A 117 -15.78 11.72 15.89
N GLN A 118 -16.54 10.64 15.63
CA GLN A 118 -16.76 10.10 14.30
C GLN A 118 -17.50 11.10 13.39
N THR A 119 -18.57 11.70 13.89
CA THR A 119 -19.32 12.71 13.13
C THR A 119 -18.47 13.95 12.86
N ALA A 120 -17.69 14.40 13.84
CA ALA A 120 -16.73 15.50 13.67
C ALA A 120 -15.70 15.23 12.59
N LEU A 121 -15.17 14.01 12.55
CA LEU A 121 -14.23 13.60 11.52
C LEU A 121 -14.89 13.57 10.13
N ASP A 122 -16.12 13.09 10.04
CA ASP A 122 -16.87 13.00 8.78
C ASP A 122 -17.25 14.40 8.22
N GLU A 123 -17.70 15.32 9.07
CA GLU A 123 -17.99 16.71 8.68
C GLU A 123 -16.74 17.51 8.30
N SER A 124 -15.58 17.12 8.85
CA SER A 124 -14.29 17.73 8.56
C SER A 124 -13.57 17.13 7.35
N GLY A 125 -14.24 16.27 6.59
CA GLY A 125 -13.66 15.62 5.39
C GLY A 125 -12.50 14.69 5.73
N GLY A 126 -12.48 14.08 6.91
CA GLY A 126 -11.46 13.14 7.35
C GLY A 126 -10.17 13.78 7.89
N SER A 127 -10.17 15.10 8.14
CA SER A 127 -9.06 15.84 8.77
C SER A 127 -9.23 15.92 10.29
N GLU A 128 -8.28 15.35 11.03
CA GLU A 128 -8.23 15.38 12.50
C GLU A 128 -8.12 16.82 13.02
N ASP A 129 -7.19 17.61 12.47
CA ASP A 129 -6.94 18.98 12.91
C ASP A 129 -8.17 19.88 12.72
N ALA A 130 -8.87 19.71 11.59
CA ALA A 130 -10.09 20.46 11.32
C ALA A 130 -11.23 20.04 12.26
N ALA A 131 -11.36 18.73 12.53
CA ALA A 131 -12.34 18.21 13.48
C ALA A 131 -12.10 18.77 14.89
N ILE A 132 -10.87 18.68 15.39
CA ILE A 132 -10.48 19.22 16.70
C ILE A 132 -10.73 20.73 16.76
N SER A 133 -10.30 21.47 15.74
CA SER A 133 -10.51 22.92 15.67
C SER A 133 -11.99 23.29 15.71
N SER A 134 -12.84 22.57 14.96
CA SER A 134 -14.28 22.81 14.93
C SER A 134 -14.94 22.54 16.29
N VAL A 135 -14.58 21.42 16.94
CA VAL A 135 -15.09 21.04 18.26
C VAL A 135 -14.70 22.05 19.33
N LEU A 136 -13.45 22.53 19.32
CA LEU A 136 -12.94 23.49 20.30
C LEU A 136 -13.46 24.90 20.10
N SER A 137 -13.70 25.32 18.85
CA SER A 137 -14.11 26.69 18.53
C SER A 137 -15.62 26.89 18.52
N GLU A 138 -16.41 25.85 18.26
CA GLU A 138 -17.87 25.96 18.13
C GLU A 138 -18.62 25.13 19.19
N PRO A 139 -19.07 25.73 20.30
CA PRO A 139 -19.93 25.03 21.27
C PRO A 139 -21.30 24.63 20.69
N ALA A 140 -21.67 25.17 19.52
CA ALA A 140 -22.87 24.75 18.77
C ALA A 140 -22.63 23.49 17.94
N PHE A 141 -21.38 23.12 17.67
CA PHE A 141 -21.01 21.88 16.98
C PHE A 141 -21.52 20.67 17.77
N LEU A 142 -21.17 20.58 19.06
CA LEU A 142 -21.62 19.55 19.99
C LEU A 142 -23.15 19.50 20.22
N ARG A 143 -23.90 20.50 19.77
CA ARG A 143 -25.38 20.50 19.85
C ARG A 143 -26.06 19.94 18.61
N ARG A 144 -25.32 19.80 17.50
CA ARG A 144 -25.82 19.32 16.20
C ARG A 144 -25.50 17.84 15.97
N VAL A 145 -24.43 17.36 16.60
CA VAL A 145 -23.99 15.96 16.61
C VAL A 145 -24.82 15.17 17.63
#